data_AF-A0A3R7NE66-F1
#
_entry.id   AF-A0A3R7NE66-F1
#
_cell.length_a   1.000
_cell.length_b   1.000
_cell.length_c   1.000
_cell.angle_alpha   90.00
_cell.angle_beta   90.00
_cell.angle_gamma   90.00
#
_symmetry.space_group_name_H-M   'P 1'
#
loop_
_entity.id
_entity.type
_entity.pdbx_description
1 polymer ?
#
loop_
_entity_poly.entity_id
_entity_poly.type
_entity_poly.pdbx_seq_one_letter_code
_entity_poly.pdbx_strand_id
1 'polypeptide(L)'
;MQATAATRVALPTLVDCHVHFREPGLEAKGDMRSEAAAAHAGGIGVVCDMPNTKPPTQTIAAFADKVRRAKAVEALCDIRFFFGATAHEHLRELEALWTQPQHAALKAR
;
A
#
# COMPACT_ATOMS: atom_id res chain seq x y z
N MET A 1 -42.86 11.09 8.67
CA MET A 1 -41.62 11.02 9.46
C MET A 1 -40.58 11.90 8.79
N GLN A 2 -40.28 13.07 9.36
CA GLN A 2 -39.17 13.91 8.88
C GLN A 2 -37.85 13.26 9.31
N ALA A 3 -36.99 12.92 8.35
CA ALA A 3 -35.64 12.48 8.64
C ALA A 3 -34.89 13.63 9.32
N THR A 4 -34.38 13.40 10.53
CA THR A 4 -33.47 14.35 11.19
C THR A 4 -32.17 14.38 10.38
N ALA A 5 -31.78 15.56 9.92
CA ALA A 5 -30.51 15.71 9.22
C ALA A 5 -29.37 15.38 10.19
N ALA A 6 -28.64 14.29 9.92
CA ALA A 6 -27.49 13.92 10.73
C ALA A 6 -26.43 15.03 10.68
N THR A 7 -25.93 15.43 11.85
CA THR A 7 -24.76 16.31 11.97
C THR A 7 -23.58 15.65 11.25
N ARG A 8 -22.96 16.37 10.31
CA ARG A 8 -21.79 15.90 9.56
C ARG A 8 -20.53 16.58 10.09
N VAL A 9 -19.47 15.81 10.30
CA VAL A 9 -18.14 16.32 10.67
C VAL A 9 -17.23 16.18 9.47
N ALA A 10 -16.56 17.26 9.07
CA ALA A 10 -15.52 17.21 8.06
C ALA A 10 -14.20 16.82 8.74
N LEU A 11 -13.55 15.77 8.22
CA LEU A 11 -12.27 15.28 8.67
C LEU A 11 -11.25 15.41 7.54
N PRO A 12 -9.94 15.51 7.84
CA PRO A 12 -8.92 15.29 6.83
C PRO A 12 -8.99 13.86 6.29
N THR A 13 -8.37 13.63 5.14
CA THR A 13 -8.18 12.29 4.58
C THR A 13 -7.54 11.37 5.62
N LEU A 14 -8.14 10.20 5.83
CA LEU A 14 -7.62 9.23 6.78
C LEU A 14 -6.48 8.42 6.17
N VAL A 15 -5.58 7.96 7.04
CA VAL A 15 -4.45 7.09 6.71
C VAL A 15 -4.64 5.75 7.42
N ASP A 16 -4.62 4.66 6.66
CA ASP A 16 -4.57 3.31 7.22
C ASP A 16 -3.14 2.76 7.11
N CYS A 17 -2.45 2.77 8.24
CA CYS A 17 -1.05 2.37 8.32
C CYS A 17 -0.83 0.85 8.24
N HIS A 18 -1.88 0.02 8.15
CA HIS A 18 -1.71 -1.43 8.17
C HIS A 18 -2.80 -2.15 7.36
N VAL A 19 -2.52 -2.35 6.07
CA VAL A 19 -3.41 -3.12 5.18
C VAL A 19 -2.72 -4.34 4.58
N HIS A 20 -3.53 -5.23 4.02
CA HIS A 20 -3.05 -6.38 3.26
C HIS A 20 -3.84 -6.52 1.97
N PHE A 21 -3.32 -5.97 0.87
CA PHE A 21 -4.01 -5.94 -0.42
C PHE A 21 -3.92 -7.24 -1.21
N ARG A 22 -3.18 -8.22 -0.70
CA ARG A 22 -3.10 -9.61 -1.22
C ARG A 22 -2.56 -9.71 -2.65
N GLU A 23 -2.04 -8.63 -3.21
CA GLU A 23 -1.40 -8.62 -4.52
C GLU A 23 0.10 -8.29 -4.38
N PRO A 24 1.02 -9.12 -4.92
CA PRO A 24 0.78 -10.25 -5.83
C PRO A 24 0.49 -11.61 -5.16
N GLY A 25 -0.13 -12.50 -5.92
CA GLY A 25 -0.20 -13.96 -5.70
C GLY A 25 -1.27 -14.47 -4.74
N LEU A 26 -2.12 -13.60 -4.20
CA LEU A 26 -3.25 -13.95 -3.33
C LEU A 26 -4.55 -13.24 -3.77
N GLU A 27 -4.66 -12.87 -5.05
CA GLU A 27 -5.69 -11.99 -5.62
C GLU A 27 -7.12 -12.56 -5.47
N ALA A 28 -7.26 -13.88 -5.33
CA ALA A 28 -8.55 -14.51 -5.03
C ALA A 28 -9.18 -14.02 -3.71
N LYS A 29 -8.41 -13.38 -2.82
CA LYS A 29 -8.87 -12.81 -1.55
C LYS A 29 -9.13 -11.30 -1.61
N GLY A 30 -8.70 -10.62 -2.68
CA GLY A 30 -8.66 -9.17 -2.82
C GLY A 30 -7.44 -8.73 -3.64
N ASP A 31 -7.49 -7.57 -4.27
CA ASP A 31 -6.39 -7.00 -5.04
C ASP A 31 -6.27 -5.49 -4.79
N MET A 32 -5.23 -4.83 -5.35
CA MET A 32 -5.04 -3.41 -5.07
C MET A 32 -6.23 -2.55 -5.53
N ARG A 33 -7.00 -2.99 -6.53
CA ARG A 33 -8.17 -2.26 -7.04
C ARG A 33 -9.37 -2.44 -6.13
N SER A 34 -9.69 -3.66 -5.72
CA SER A 34 -10.83 -3.93 -4.83
C SER A 34 -10.62 -3.25 -3.47
N GLU A 35 -9.44 -3.40 -2.90
CA GLU A 35 -9.16 -2.91 -1.56
C GLU A 35 -9.00 -1.38 -1.53
N ALA A 36 -8.37 -0.76 -2.54
CA ALA A 36 -8.30 0.70 -2.62
C ALA A 36 -9.69 1.33 -2.84
N ALA A 37 -10.59 0.68 -3.60
CA ALA A 37 -11.95 1.17 -3.74
C ALA A 37 -12.72 1.12 -2.41
N ALA A 38 -12.52 0.06 -1.62
CA ALA A 38 -13.11 -0.05 -0.29
C ALA A 38 -12.55 1.01 0.68
N ALA A 39 -11.23 1.22 0.70
CA ALA A 39 -10.58 2.25 1.50
C ALA A 39 -11.10 3.65 1.14
N HIS A 40 -11.15 3.97 -0.16
CA HIS A 40 -11.66 5.25 -0.65
C HIS A 40 -13.11 5.51 -0.23
N ALA A 41 -13.99 4.51 -0.36
CA ALA A 41 -15.39 4.61 0.09
C ALA A 41 -15.51 4.83 1.61
N GLY A 42 -14.53 4.38 2.39
CA GLY A 42 -14.41 4.62 3.82
C GLY A 42 -13.78 5.96 4.22
N GLY A 43 -13.38 6.80 3.26
CA GLY A 43 -12.70 8.07 3.52
C GLY A 43 -11.20 7.95 3.79
N ILE A 44 -10.60 6.81 3.48
CA ILE A 44 -9.15 6.56 3.57
C ILE A 44 -8.53 6.88 2.21
N GLY A 45 -7.56 7.79 2.18
CA GLY A 45 -6.87 8.18 0.95
C GLY A 45 -5.40 7.78 0.90
N VAL A 46 -4.82 7.34 2.02
CA VAL A 46 -3.46 6.79 2.07
C VAL A 46 -3.48 5.47 2.81
N VAL A 47 -2.80 4.47 2.26
CA VAL A 47 -2.69 3.13 2.87
C VAL A 47 -1.25 2.65 2.86
N CYS A 48 -0.88 1.81 3.83
CA CYS A 48 0.43 1.17 3.90
C CYS A 48 0.30 -0.37 3.85
N ASP A 49 0.60 -0.96 2.70
CA ASP A 49 0.47 -2.39 2.45
C ASP A 49 1.64 -3.20 3.02
N MET A 50 1.30 -4.31 3.67
CA MET A 50 2.23 -5.18 4.38
C MET A 50 2.95 -6.17 3.44
N PRO A 51 4.17 -6.63 3.80
CA PRO A 51 5.06 -7.33 2.88
C PRO A 51 4.76 -8.82 2.72
N ASN A 52 3.66 -9.35 3.26
CA ASN A 52 3.35 -10.78 3.33
C ASN A 52 2.48 -11.30 2.15
N THR A 53 2.79 -10.84 0.95
CA THR A 53 2.21 -11.32 -0.33
C THR A 53 2.97 -12.54 -0.85
N LYS A 54 2.66 -13.00 -2.07
CA LYS A 54 3.36 -14.11 -2.74
C LYS A 54 3.87 -13.69 -4.13
N PRO A 55 5.18 -13.42 -4.30
CA PRO A 55 6.23 -13.45 -3.28
C PRO A 55 6.08 -12.34 -2.24
N PRO A 56 6.70 -12.49 -1.06
CA PRO A 56 6.73 -11.44 -0.05
C PRO A 56 7.62 -10.27 -0.51
N THR A 57 7.33 -9.07 -0.04
CA THR A 57 8.06 -7.84 -0.39
C THR A 57 9.36 -7.74 0.41
N GLN A 58 10.34 -8.56 0.04
CA GLN A 58 11.63 -8.72 0.74
C GLN A 58 12.85 -8.50 -0.17
N THR A 59 12.61 -8.07 -1.41
CA THR A 59 13.64 -7.68 -2.37
C THR A 59 13.24 -6.38 -3.06
N ILE A 60 14.21 -5.62 -3.56
CA ILE A 60 13.98 -4.41 -4.35
C ILE A 60 13.09 -4.71 -5.56
N ALA A 61 13.28 -5.87 -6.20
CA ALA A 61 12.47 -6.28 -7.34
C ALA A 61 10.99 -6.49 -6.97
N ALA A 62 10.72 -7.16 -5.84
CA ALA A 62 9.35 -7.35 -5.36
C ALA A 62 8.69 -6.02 -4.93
N PHE A 63 9.48 -5.12 -4.31
CA PHE A 63 9.03 -3.77 -3.97
C PHE A 63 8.68 -2.96 -5.23
N ALA A 64 9.57 -2.98 -6.23
CA ALA A 64 9.36 -2.28 -7.50
C ALA A 64 8.13 -2.81 -8.27
N ASP A 65 7.87 -4.12 -8.23
CA ASP A 65 6.66 -4.69 -8.85
C ASP A 65 5.38 -4.17 -8.18
N LYS A 66 5.35 -4.10 -6.84
CA LYS A 66 4.21 -3.51 -6.11
C LYS A 66 4.01 -2.04 -6.43
N VAL A 67 5.08 -1.24 -6.42
CA VAL A 67 5.02 0.18 -6.82
C VAL A 67 4.47 0.34 -8.24
N ARG A 68 4.90 -0.51 -9.18
CA ARG A 68 4.40 -0.50 -10.56
C ARG A 68 2.90 -0.82 -10.62
N ARG A 69 2.42 -1.83 -9.88
CA ARG A 69 1.01 -2.22 -9.84
C ARG A 69 0.12 -1.14 -9.25
N ALA A 70 0.54 -0.51 -8.15
CA ALA A 70 -0.22 0.56 -7.51
C ALA A 70 -0.50 1.76 -8.41
N LYS A 71 0.35 2.02 -9.43
CA LYS A 71 0.08 3.07 -10.42
C LYS A 71 -1.26 2.89 -11.13
N ALA A 72 -1.73 1.66 -11.30
CA ALA A 72 -3.02 1.39 -11.97
C ALA A 72 -4.24 1.83 -11.14
N VAL A 73 -4.06 2.14 -9.85
CA VAL A 73 -5.14 2.44 -8.90
C VAL A 73 -4.91 3.74 -8.13
N GLU A 74 -3.94 4.57 -8.54
CA GLU A 74 -3.53 5.79 -7.82
C GLU A 74 -4.65 6.84 -7.70
N ALA A 75 -5.69 6.76 -8.52
CA ALA A 75 -6.87 7.63 -8.43
C ALA A 75 -7.76 7.31 -7.21
N LEU A 76 -7.60 6.16 -6.57
CA LEU A 76 -8.40 5.72 -5.43
C LEU A 76 -7.72 6.04 -4.10
N CYS A 77 -6.46 5.61 -3.95
CA CYS A 77 -5.63 5.82 -2.77
C CYS A 77 -4.16 5.97 -3.16
N ASP A 78 -3.41 6.72 -2.35
CA ASP A 78 -1.94 6.68 -2.32
C ASP A 78 -1.49 5.43 -1.55
N ILE A 79 -0.79 4.52 -2.22
CA ILE A 79 -0.39 3.22 -1.65
C ILE A 79 1.11 3.24 -1.36
N ARG A 80 1.44 3.18 -0.07
CA ARG A 80 2.80 2.98 0.44
C ARG A 80 3.03 1.51 0.78
N PHE A 81 4.29 1.10 0.82
CA PHE A 81 4.66 -0.30 1.03
C PHE A 81 5.65 -0.47 2.16
N PHE A 82 5.39 -1.44 3.03
CA PHE A 82 6.38 -1.95 3.95
C PHE A 82 7.33 -2.93 3.25
N PHE A 83 8.55 -3.00 3.77
CA PHE A 83 9.55 -3.98 3.37
C PHE A 83 9.70 -5.03 4.47
N GLY A 84 9.66 -6.31 4.10
CA GLY A 84 9.85 -7.41 5.04
C GLY A 84 11.33 -7.77 5.19
N ALA A 85 11.81 -7.86 6.43
CA ALA A 85 13.15 -8.35 6.73
C ALA A 85 13.07 -9.53 7.72
N THR A 86 13.10 -10.75 7.18
CA THR A 86 12.98 -11.99 7.97
C THR A 86 14.28 -12.80 8.07
N ALA A 87 15.31 -12.35 7.36
CA ALA A 87 16.62 -12.99 7.25
C ALA A 87 17.68 -11.92 7.00
N HIS A 88 18.95 -12.24 7.21
CA HIS A 88 20.03 -11.25 7.21
C HIS A 88 20.28 -10.66 5.81
N GLU A 89 20.09 -11.44 4.76
CA GLU A 89 20.17 -10.99 3.37
C GLU A 89 19.16 -9.88 3.04
N HIS A 90 17.97 -9.90 3.64
CA HIS A 90 16.95 -8.86 3.46
C HIS A 90 17.38 -7.50 4.01
N LEU A 91 18.30 -7.48 5.00
CA LEU A 91 18.84 -6.22 5.53
C LEU A 91 19.68 -5.50 4.48
N ARG A 92 20.44 -6.24 3.66
CA ARG A 92 21.24 -5.65 2.57
C ARG A 92 20.35 -5.07 1.47
N GLU A 93 19.27 -5.76 1.13
CA GLU A 93 18.26 -5.27 0.18
C GLU A 93 17.58 -4.00 0.70
N LEU A 94 17.18 -3.99 1.98
CA LEU A 94 16.56 -2.83 2.61
C LEU A 94 17.52 -1.64 2.68
N GLU A 95 18.77 -1.87 3.09
CA GLU A 95 19.82 -0.84 3.11
C GLU A 95 20.04 -0.27 1.71
N ALA A 96 20.15 -1.14 0.69
CA ALA A 96 20.31 -0.72 -0.70
C ALA A 96 19.12 0.11 -1.18
N LEU A 97 17.88 -0.36 -0.94
CA LEU A 97 16.65 0.37 -1.27
C LEU A 97 16.65 1.77 -0.63
N TRP A 98 17.07 1.88 0.64
CA TRP A 98 17.01 3.13 1.38
C TRP A 98 18.13 4.11 1.05
N THR A 99 19.35 3.63 0.86
CA THR A 99 20.54 4.48 0.76
C THR A 99 20.99 4.77 -0.67
N GLN A 100 20.74 3.86 -1.61
CA GLN A 100 21.30 3.98 -2.96
C GLN A 100 20.44 4.90 -3.85
N PRO A 101 21.01 5.96 -4.48
CA PRO A 101 20.25 6.95 -5.23
C PRO A 101 19.42 6.40 -6.38
N GLN A 102 19.83 5.31 -7.02
CA GLN A 102 19.05 4.75 -8.14
C GLN A 102 17.67 4.23 -7.73
N HIS A 103 17.44 3.98 -6.43
CA HIS A 103 16.14 3.56 -5.91
C HIS A 103 15.30 4.72 -5.36
N ALA A 104 15.75 5.98 -5.50
CA ALA A 104 15.03 7.15 -5.00
C ALA A 104 13.57 7.23 -5.50
N ALA A 105 13.34 6.90 -6.77
CA ALA A 105 12.01 6.93 -7.38
C ALA A 105 11.03 5.89 -6.78
N LEU A 106 11.54 4.78 -6.24
CA LEU A 106 10.70 3.76 -5.58
C LEU A 106 10.19 4.24 -4.23
N LYS A 107 10.97 5.09 -3.55
CA LYS A 107 10.64 5.65 -2.21
C LYS A 107 9.82 6.93 -2.27
N ALA A 108 9.81 7.61 -3.41
CA ALA A 108 9.00 8.81 -3.63
C ALA A 108 7.51 8.48 -3.82
N ARG A 109 7.19 7.20 -4.00
CA ARG A 109 5.85 6.65 -4.19
C ARG A 109 5.26 6.14 -2.90
#